data_AF-A0A402AHT2-F1
#
_entry.id   AF-A0A402AHT2-F1
#
_cell.length_a   1.000
_cell.length_b   1.000
_cell.length_c   1.000
_cell.angle_alpha   90.00
_cell.angle_beta   90.00
_cell.angle_gamma   90.00
#
_symmetry.space_group_name_H-M   'P 1'
#
loop_
_entity.id
_entity.type
_entity.pdbx_description
1 polymer ?
#
loop_
_entity_poly.entity_id
_entity_poly.type
_entity_poly.pdbx_seq_one_letter_code
_entity_poly.pdbx_strand_id
1 'polypeptide(L)'
;MMQTSTLEGFCQTCPDPQEVAAMLEPLGLSLQFQSAVSISYSAPYLPAQYHYQGAQGTEVIFLAGKDTPENGTRFPPHRSRWWIYRGASHYAFNLVAQEIAARWGIDWLDNQESAQHSVA
;
A
#
# COMPACT_ATOMS: atom_id res chain seq x y z
N MET A 1 -22.04 5.91 5.66
CA MET A 1 -20.90 5.04 5.31
C MET A 1 -20.08 5.78 4.29
N MET A 2 -18.85 6.20 4.63
CA MET A 2 -17.97 6.84 3.64
C MET A 2 -17.37 5.77 2.76
N GLN A 3 -17.62 5.83 1.45
CA GLN A 3 -16.85 5.08 0.46
C GLN A 3 -15.42 5.60 0.50
N THR A 4 -14.50 4.82 1.05
CA THR A 4 -13.06 5.09 0.99
C THR A 4 -12.57 4.57 -0.35
N SER A 5 -12.46 5.45 -1.34
CA SER A 5 -11.82 5.10 -2.61
C SER A 5 -10.41 4.62 -2.32
N THR A 6 -10.10 3.43 -2.79
CA THR A 6 -8.85 2.74 -2.52
C THR A 6 -8.22 2.34 -3.85
N LEU A 7 -6.94 2.65 -4.04
CA LEU A 7 -6.16 2.11 -5.14
C LEU A 7 -5.29 0.98 -4.60
N GLU A 8 -5.22 -0.09 -5.37
CA GLU A 8 -4.31 -1.20 -5.11
C GLU A 8 -3.35 -1.37 -6.29
N GLY A 9 -2.08 -1.62 -6.02
CA GLY A 9 -1.06 -1.74 -7.05
C GLY A 9 -0.05 -2.84 -6.77
N PHE A 10 0.37 -3.51 -7.83
CA PHE A 10 1.43 -4.51 -7.82
C PHE A 10 2.66 -3.97 -8.53
N CYS A 11 3.82 -3.99 -7.88
CA CYS A 11 5.07 -3.50 -8.47
C CYS A 11 6.04 -4.65 -8.74
N GLN A 12 6.70 -4.63 -9.90
CA GLN A 12 7.73 -5.62 -10.26
C GLN A 12 9.05 -5.45 -9.48
N THR A 13 9.21 -4.33 -8.79
CA THR A 13 10.37 -4.05 -7.94
C THR A 13 9.96 -4.02 -6.46
N CYS A 14 10.95 -4.07 -5.58
CA CYS A 14 10.78 -3.82 -4.16
C CYS A 14 11.68 -2.62 -3.84
N PRO A 15 11.17 -1.38 -3.93
CA PRO A 15 11.98 -0.21 -3.63
C PRO A 15 12.42 -0.23 -2.17
N ASP A 16 13.52 0.46 -1.88
CA ASP A 16 14.03 0.55 -0.53
C ASP A 16 13.07 1.39 0.34
N PRO A 17 12.69 0.96 1.55
CA PRO A 17 11.77 1.71 2.41
C PRO A 17 12.22 3.15 2.71
N GLN A 18 13.52 3.43 2.75
CA GLN A 18 14.05 4.78 2.91
C GLN A 18 13.83 5.62 1.65
N GLU A 19 13.97 5.04 0.46
CA GLU A 19 13.61 5.70 -0.80
C GLU A 19 12.12 6.03 -0.82
N VAL A 20 11.27 5.09 -0.38
CA VAL A 20 9.82 5.30 -0.29
C VAL A 20 9.51 6.45 0.67
N ALA A 21 10.10 6.44 1.87
CA ALA A 21 9.91 7.51 2.84
C ALA A 21 10.35 8.87 2.30
N ALA A 22 11.54 8.96 1.68
CA ALA A 22 12.09 10.19 1.15
C ALA A 22 11.25 10.77 0.00
N MET A 23 10.57 9.93 -0.79
CA MET A 23 9.66 10.36 -1.83
C MET A 23 8.31 10.86 -1.26
N LEU A 24 7.79 10.18 -0.23
CA LEU A 24 6.49 10.49 0.36
C LEU A 24 6.49 11.69 1.32
N GLU A 25 7.61 11.93 2.01
CA GLU A 25 7.78 13.05 2.94
C GLU A 25 7.46 14.43 2.33
N PRO A 26 7.99 14.82 1.14
CA PRO A 26 7.66 16.11 0.52
C PRO A 26 6.19 16.21 0.07
N LEU A 27 5.48 15.08 -0.05
CA LEU A 27 4.03 15.04 -0.32
C LEU A 27 3.20 15.17 0.97
N GLY A 28 3.85 15.31 2.13
CA GLY A 28 3.21 15.47 3.43
C GLY A 28 2.79 14.15 4.09
N LEU A 29 3.31 13.01 3.64
CA LEU A 29 3.10 11.72 4.28
C LEU A 29 4.28 11.34 5.16
N SER A 30 3.98 10.84 6.36
CA SER A 30 4.99 10.41 7.33
C SER A 30 4.73 8.98 7.77
N LEU A 31 5.79 8.23 8.08
CA LEU A 31 5.67 6.87 8.58
C LEU A 31 5.00 6.87 9.96
N GLN A 32 3.85 6.20 10.07
CA GLN A 32 3.10 6.05 11.33
C GLN A 32 3.33 4.68 11.96
N PHE A 33 3.48 3.65 11.13
CA PHE A 33 3.67 2.28 11.59
C PHE A 33 4.58 1.52 10.65
N GLN A 34 5.42 0.65 11.23
CA GLN A 34 6.18 -0.34 10.49
C GLN A 34 6.11 -1.70 11.19
N SER A 35 5.98 -2.75 10.40
CA SER A 35 6.12 -4.13 10.84
C SER A 35 7.31 -4.76 10.14
N ALA A 36 8.16 -5.46 10.90
CA ALA A 36 9.29 -6.18 10.36
C ALA A 36 8.83 -7.45 9.61
N VAL A 37 9.72 -8.00 8.78
CA VAL A 37 9.52 -9.32 8.18
C VAL A 37 9.29 -10.35 9.28
N SER A 38 8.22 -11.14 9.14
CA SER A 38 7.96 -12.28 10.03
C SER A 38 8.24 -13.58 9.29
N ILE A 39 9.23 -14.33 9.80
CA ILE A 39 9.58 -15.66 9.32
C ILE A 39 9.30 -16.63 10.46
N SER A 40 8.22 -17.41 10.33
CA SER A 40 7.92 -18.51 11.24
C SER A 40 7.98 -19.83 10.48
N TYR A 41 8.48 -20.88 11.14
CA TYR A 41 8.45 -22.24 10.57
C TYR A 41 7.02 -22.77 10.36
N SER A 42 6.03 -22.19 11.05
CA SER A 42 4.64 -22.63 11.04
C SER A 42 3.66 -21.64 10.41
N ALA A 43 4.13 -20.47 9.96
CA ALA A 43 3.29 -19.44 9.36
C ALA A 43 3.81 -19.03 7.98
N PRO A 44 2.93 -18.53 7.09
CA PRO A 44 3.37 -17.97 5.82
C PRO A 44 4.36 -16.82 6.05
N TYR A 45 5.30 -16.68 5.11
CA TYR A 45 6.21 -15.54 5.09
C TYR A 45 5.40 -14.24 4.97
N LEU A 46 5.59 -13.34 5.94
CA LEU A 46 5.00 -12.01 5.91
C LEU A 46 6.10 -10.98 5.64
N PRO A 47 6.09 -10.33 4.46
CA PRO A 47 7.02 -9.24 4.17
C PRO A 47 6.82 -8.04 5.11
N ALA A 48 7.84 -7.18 5.20
CA ALA A 48 7.76 -5.98 5.99
C ALA A 48 6.67 -5.05 5.45
N GLN A 49 5.99 -4.35 6.35
CA GLN A 49 4.86 -3.49 6.02
C GLN A 49 5.12 -2.09 6.57
N TYR A 50 4.89 -1.07 5.76
CA TYR A 50 5.10 0.34 6.10
C TYR A 50 3.82 1.11 5.85
N HIS A 51 3.39 1.88 6.85
CA HIS A 51 2.15 2.66 6.81
C HIS A 51 2.52 4.13 6.91
N TYR A 52 2.19 4.89 5.88
CA TYR A 52 2.39 6.33 5.84
C TYR A 52 1.05 7.03 5.88
N GLN A 53 0.96 8.12 6.65
CA GLN A 53 -0.25 8.91 6.77
C GLN A 53 0.05 10.40 6.57
N GLY A 54 -0.82 11.06 5.81
CA GLY A 54 -0.83 12.50 5.64
C GLY A 54 -1.88 13.18 6.52
N ALA A 55 -1.70 14.48 6.79
CA ALA A 55 -2.56 15.26 7.68
C ALA A 55 -4.05 15.31 7.28
N GLN A 56 -4.35 15.07 5.99
CA GLN A 56 -5.71 15.04 5.45
C GLN A 56 -6.28 13.62 5.39
N GLY A 57 -5.67 12.64 6.06
CA GLY A 57 -6.12 11.25 6.13
C GLY A 57 -5.82 10.41 4.89
N THR A 58 -4.95 10.89 3.99
CA THR A 58 -4.45 10.03 2.90
C THR A 58 -3.46 9.04 3.49
N GLU A 59 -3.65 7.76 3.21
CA GLU A 59 -2.80 6.69 3.72
C GLU A 59 -2.17 5.93 2.57
N VAL A 60 -0.91 5.56 2.74
CA VAL A 60 -0.17 4.69 1.83
C VAL A 60 0.32 3.50 2.63
N ILE A 61 -0.05 2.30 2.19
CA ILE A 61 0.50 1.05 2.72
C ILE A 61 1.43 0.47 1.68
N PHE A 62 2.67 0.23 2.07
CA PHE A 62 3.71 -0.39 1.26
C PHE A 62 4.12 -1.73 1.87
N LEU A 63 3.95 -2.81 1.11
CA LEU A 63 4.39 -4.15 1.47
C LEU A 63 5.70 -4.46 0.75
N ALA A 64 6.81 -4.42 1.50
CA ALA A 64 8.17 -4.59 1.00
C ALA A 64 8.52 -6.08 0.84
N GLY A 65 7.92 -6.70 -0.17
CA GLY A 65 8.23 -8.06 -0.57
C GLY A 65 7.07 -8.72 -1.31
N LYS A 66 7.31 -9.97 -1.71
CA LYS A 66 6.30 -10.77 -2.38
C LYS A 66 5.24 -11.21 -1.36
N ASP A 67 3.99 -10.98 -1.71
CA ASP A 67 2.84 -11.44 -0.94
C ASP A 67 2.72 -12.97 -1.01
N THR A 68 2.35 -13.59 0.12
CA THR A 68 2.07 -15.02 0.18
C THR A 68 0.56 -15.19 0.02
N PRO A 69 0.07 -15.68 -1.14
CA PRO A 69 -1.36 -15.82 -1.35
C PRO A 69 -1.96 -16.80 -0.35
N GLU A 70 -3.08 -16.40 0.27
CA GLU A 70 -3.94 -17.31 1.00
C GLU A 70 -4.67 -18.25 0.03
N ASN A 71 -5.06 -19.43 0.52
CA ASN A 71 -5.59 -20.55 -0.27
C ASN A 71 -6.59 -20.10 -1.36
N GLY A 72 -6.18 -20.25 -2.63
CA GLY A 72 -7.03 -20.00 -3.80
C GLY A 72 -6.82 -18.64 -4.46
N THR A 73 -6.17 -17.68 -3.79
CA THR A 73 -5.89 -16.37 -4.36
C THR A 73 -4.68 -16.42 -5.30
N ARG A 74 -4.75 -15.74 -6.44
CA ARG A 74 -3.63 -15.57 -7.36
C ARG A 74 -3.38 -14.09 -7.56
N PHE A 75 -2.20 -13.63 -7.19
CA PHE A 75 -1.73 -12.28 -7.50
C PHE A 75 -0.95 -12.27 -8.80
N PRO A 76 -0.95 -11.15 -9.55
CA PRO A 76 0.02 -10.92 -10.60
C PRO A 76 1.45 -11.11 -10.06
N PRO A 77 2.44 -11.47 -10.90
CA PRO A 77 3.84 -11.43 -10.50
C PRO A 77 4.19 -10.06 -9.94
N HIS A 78 4.83 -10.00 -8.77
CA HIS A 78 5.22 -8.75 -8.12
C HIS A 78 6.34 -9.00 -7.10
N ARG A 79 6.98 -7.92 -6.69
CA ARG A 79 7.98 -7.87 -5.61
C ARG A 79 7.61 -6.92 -4.49
N SER A 80 6.59 -6.08 -4.68
CA SER A 80 5.92 -5.33 -3.62
C SER A 80 4.46 -5.07 -3.99
N ARG A 81 3.65 -4.79 -2.97
CA ARG A 81 2.22 -4.46 -3.11
C ARG A 81 1.93 -3.16 -2.38
N TRP A 82 0.99 -2.41 -2.93
CA TRP A 82 0.71 -1.04 -2.53
C TRP A 82 -0.78 -0.81 -2.38
N TRP A 83 -1.15 -0.02 -1.39
CA TRP A 83 -2.50 0.52 -1.26
C TRP A 83 -2.44 2.01 -0.98
N ILE A 84 -3.39 2.75 -1.54
CA ILE A 84 -3.59 4.16 -1.24
C ILE A 84 -5.05 4.34 -0.85
N TYR A 85 -5.29 4.90 0.33
CA TYR A 85 -6.63 5.23 0.81
C TYR A 85 -6.86 6.72 0.72
N ARG A 86 -8.00 7.10 0.14
CA ARG A 86 -8.39 8.50 0.03
C ARG A 86 -8.85 9.05 1.37
N GLY A 87 -8.18 10.09 1.82
CA GLY A 87 -8.63 10.92 2.95
C GLY A 87 -9.65 11.99 2.54
N ALA A 88 -9.64 13.13 3.24
CA ALA A 88 -10.50 14.27 2.96
C ALA A 88 -10.17 14.99 1.63
N SER A 89 -8.96 14.84 1.11
CA SER A 89 -8.49 15.53 -0.09
C SER A 89 -8.29 14.58 -1.26
N HIS A 90 -9.17 14.69 -2.25
CA HIS A 90 -9.03 14.00 -3.54
C HIS A 90 -7.76 14.39 -4.28
N TYR A 91 -7.35 15.66 -4.17
CA TYR A 91 -6.15 16.15 -4.84
C TYR A 91 -4.89 15.47 -4.27
N ALA A 92 -4.74 15.42 -2.95
CA ALA A 92 -3.62 14.76 -2.30
C ALA A 92 -3.54 13.27 -2.67
N PHE A 93 -4.68 12.57 -2.63
CA PHE A 93 -4.78 11.18 -3.05
C PHE A 93 -4.33 10.95 -4.50
N ASN A 94 -4.84 11.75 -5.44
CA ASN A 94 -4.46 11.62 -6.86
C ASN A 94 -3.00 11.95 -7.11
N LEU A 95 -2.47 13.00 -6.46
CA LEU A 95 -1.08 13.40 -6.58
C LEU A 95 -0.16 12.27 -6.10
N VAL A 96 -0.42 11.73 -4.91
CA VAL A 96 0.37 10.62 -4.34
C VAL A 96 0.31 9.39 -5.24
N ALA A 97 -0.87 9.02 -5.74
CA ALA A 97 -1.03 7.90 -6.65
C ALA A 97 -0.25 8.09 -7.96
N GLN A 98 -0.25 9.29 -8.52
CA GLN A 98 0.49 9.61 -9.74
C GLN A 98 2.00 9.56 -9.53
N GLU A 99 2.51 10.13 -8.45
CA GLU A 99 3.95 10.14 -8.14
C GLU A 99 4.48 8.71 -7.91
N ILE A 100 3.75 7.89 -7.14
CA ILE A 100 4.09 6.48 -6.91
C ILE A 100 4.08 5.69 -8.23
N ALA A 101 3.04 5.85 -9.05
CA ALA A 101 2.93 5.16 -10.34
C ALA A 101 4.04 5.57 -11.32
N ALA A 102 4.31 6.88 -11.43
CA ALA A 102 5.35 7.40 -12.30
C ALA A 102 6.75 6.90 -11.91
N ARG A 103 7.02 6.75 -10.61
CA ARG A 103 8.34 6.33 -10.11
C ARG A 103 8.57 4.82 -10.23
N TRP A 104 7.57 4.00 -9.92
CA TRP A 104 7.74 2.55 -9.82
C TRP A 104 6.92 1.73 -10.82
N GLY A 105 6.29 2.38 -11.80
CA GLY A 105 5.55 1.73 -12.88
C GLY A 105 4.38 0.90 -12.37
N ILE A 106 3.61 1.46 -11.44
CA ILE A 106 2.47 0.78 -10.82
C ILE A 106 1.20 1.11 -11.59
N ASP A 107 0.54 0.08 -12.13
CA ASP A 107 -0.81 0.18 -12.66
C ASP A 107 -1.82 0.01 -11.52
N TRP A 108 -2.58 1.06 -11.24
CA TRP A 108 -3.56 1.04 -10.15
C TRP A 108 -4.85 0.32 -10.54
N LEU A 109 -5.29 -0.56 -9.66
CA LEU A 109 -6.61 -1.16 -9.64
C LEU A 109 -7.50 -0.34 -8.71
N ASP A 110 -8.62 0.18 -9.22
CA ASP A 110 -9.61 0.85 -8.39
C ASP A 110 -10.39 -0.22 -7.61
N ASN A 111 -10.09 -0.32 -6.33
CA ASN A 111 -10.82 -1.21 -5.44
C ASN A 111 -11.87 -0.38 -4.69
N GLN A 112 -13.06 -0.30 -5.29
CA GLN A 112 -14.25 0.20 -4.60
C GLN A 112 -14.75 -0.89 -3.66
N GLU A 113 -13.96 -1.24 -2.64
CA GLU A 113 -14.44 -2.11 -1.57
C GLU A 113 -15.56 -1.37 -0.83
N SER A 114 -16.81 -1.77 -1.12
CA SER A 114 -17.93 -1.50 -0.25
C SER A 114 -17.58 -2.09 1.10
N ALA A 115 -17.60 -1.29 2.18
CA ALA A 115 -17.23 -1.68 3.54
C ALA A 115 -18.07 -2.85 4.10
N GLN A 116 -17.81 -4.07 3.60
CA GLN A 116 -18.40 -5.33 4.02
C GLN A 116 -17.33 -6.44 3.95
N HIS A 117 -16.42 -6.42 4.92
CA HIS A 117 -15.90 -7.65 5.53
C HIS A 117 -15.86 -7.36 7.05
N SER A 118 -17.01 -7.48 7.69
CA SER A 118 -17.44 -8.62 8.51
C SER A 118 -16.71 -8.68 9.86
N VAL A 119 -17.48 -8.37 10.91
CA VAL A 119 -17.23 -8.74 12.29
C VAL A 119 -17.03 -10.25 12.40
N ALA A 120 -15.99 -10.66 13.12
CA ALA A 120 -16.02 -11.86 13.96
C ALA A 120 -15.19 -11.58 15.21
#